data_AF-A0AAV0BCH6-F1
#
_entry.id   AF-A0AAV0BCH6-F1
#
_cell.length_a   1.000
_cell.length_b   1.000
_cell.length_c   1.000
_cell.angle_alpha   90.00
_cell.angle_beta   90.00
_cell.angle_gamma   90.00
#
_symmetry.space_group_name_H-M   'P 1'
#
loop_
_entity.id
_entity.type
_entity.pdbx_description
1 polymer ?
#
loop_
_entity_poly.entity_id
_entity_poly.type
_entity_poly.pdbx_seq_one_letter_code
_entity_poly.pdbx_strand_id
1 'polypeptide(L)'
;MGNFIQFRVLLDKTNFYAEQGGQESDTGSLSNIEKNSKFDVEDVQVYKGYVLHVGAFTEGRLTIGDLVFAAYDELLRWPIRNNHTGTHILNIAL
;
A
#
# COMPACT_ATOMS: atom_id res chain seq x y z
N MET A 1 -18.71 -10.29 -15.91
CA MET A 1 -17.77 -9.64 -14.97
C MET A 1 -16.99 -10.76 -14.29
N GLY A 2 -15.69 -10.86 -14.55
CA GLY A 2 -14.84 -11.89 -13.95
C GLY A 2 -14.75 -11.68 -12.45
N ASN A 3 -14.85 -12.77 -11.68
CA ASN A 3 -14.75 -12.71 -10.23
C ASN A 3 -13.26 -12.56 -9.87
N PHE A 4 -12.79 -11.33 -9.66
CA PHE A 4 -11.43 -11.07 -9.23
C PHE A 4 -11.34 -11.39 -7.74
N ILE A 5 -10.51 -12.37 -7.38
CA ILE A 5 -10.27 -12.72 -5.99
C ILE A 5 -9.26 -11.72 -5.43
N GLN A 6 -9.74 -10.83 -4.56
CA GLN A 6 -8.87 -9.95 -3.77
C GLN A 6 -8.41 -10.64 -2.48
N PHE A 7 -7.16 -10.39 -2.11
CA PHE A 7 -6.56 -10.83 -0.86
C PHE A 7 -6.13 -9.63 -0.02
N ARG A 8 -5.92 -9.88 1.28
CA ARG A 8 -5.38 -8.91 2.23
C ARG A 8 -4.12 -9.50 2.84
N VAL A 9 -3.01 -8.78 2.70
CA VAL A 9 -1.70 -9.20 3.22
C VAL A 9 -1.28 -8.26 4.35
N LEU A 10 -0.91 -8.85 5.47
CA LEU A 10 -0.35 -8.15 6.62
C LEU A 10 1.16 -8.41 6.66
N LEU A 11 1.93 -7.34 6.84
CA LEU A 11 3.37 -7.39 7.07
C LEU A 11 3.68 -7.03 8.52
N ASP A 12 4.81 -7.51 9.02
CA ASP A 12 5.34 -7.12 10.33
C ASP A 12 5.79 -5.65 10.34
N LYS A 13 6.32 -5.17 9.22
CA LYS A 13 6.67 -3.77 8.95
C LYS A 13 6.35 -3.42 7.51
N THR A 14 5.93 -2.17 7.26
CA THR A 14 5.65 -1.69 5.91
C THR A 14 6.04 -0.23 5.74
N ASN A 15 6.46 0.12 4.53
CA ASN A 15 6.71 1.48 4.07
C ASN A 15 5.48 2.10 3.35
N PHE A 16 4.42 1.32 3.12
CA PHE A 16 3.19 1.80 2.48
C PHE A 16 2.39 2.71 3.42
N TYR A 17 1.88 3.80 2.87
CA TYR A 17 0.93 4.68 3.54
C TYR A 17 -0.50 4.19 3.33
N ALA A 18 -1.22 4.01 4.42
CA ALA A 18 -2.65 3.71 4.40
C ALA A 18 -3.46 5.01 4.39
N GLU A 19 -4.58 5.03 3.66
CA GLU A 19 -5.44 6.23 3.56
C GLU A 19 -5.78 6.79 4.95
N GLN A 20 -5.42 8.06 5.19
CA GLN A 20 -5.76 8.78 6.42
C GLN A 20 -5.83 10.29 6.16
N GLY A 21 -6.85 10.97 6.71
CA GLY A 21 -6.91 12.43 6.68
C GLY A 21 -7.12 13.07 5.29
N GLY A 22 -7.71 12.35 4.34
CA GLY A 22 -7.98 12.85 2.98
C GLY A 22 -6.82 12.65 1.98
N GLN A 23 -5.80 11.90 2.38
CA GLN A 23 -4.70 11.49 1.52
C GLN A 23 -4.94 10.06 0.99
N GLU A 24 -4.87 9.89 -0.34
CA GLU A 24 -4.97 8.57 -0.99
C GLU A 24 -3.90 7.58 -0.49
N SER A 25 -4.25 6.30 -0.47
CA SER A 25 -3.35 5.21 -0.08
C SER A 25 -2.25 4.98 -1.13
N ASP A 26 -1.11 4.46 -0.69
CA ASP A 26 -0.07 4.01 -1.61
C ASP A 26 -0.54 2.77 -2.42
N THR A 27 -0.05 2.65 -3.65
CA THR A 27 -0.14 1.42 -4.47
C THR A 27 1.26 0.90 -4.76
N GLY A 28 1.38 -0.34 -5.22
CA GLY A 28 2.69 -0.94 -5.49
C GLY A 28 2.67 -2.45 -5.59
N SER A 29 3.72 -3.11 -5.10
CA SER A 29 3.81 -4.57 -5.11
C SER A 29 4.59 -5.15 -3.94
N LEU A 30 4.25 -6.39 -3.59
CA LEU A 30 5.00 -7.27 -2.71
C LEU A 30 5.55 -8.43 -3.55
N SER A 31 6.86 -8.68 -3.49
CA SER A 31 7.50 -9.75 -4.25
C SER A 31 8.37 -10.65 -3.37
N ASN A 32 8.37 -11.95 -3.67
CA ASN A 32 9.32 -12.92 -3.11
C ASN A 32 10.07 -13.58 -4.27
N ILE A 33 11.37 -13.33 -4.31
CA ILE A 33 12.25 -13.77 -5.41
C ILE A 33 12.44 -15.29 -5.38
N GLU A 34 12.58 -15.89 -4.20
CA GLU A 34 12.82 -17.34 -4.05
C GLU A 34 11.63 -18.18 -4.55
N LYS A 35 10.41 -17.67 -4.38
CA LYS A 35 9.18 -18.35 -4.76
C LYS A 35 8.61 -17.89 -6.10
N ASN A 36 9.26 -16.93 -6.76
CA ASN A 36 8.73 -16.23 -7.94
C ASN A 36 7.25 -15.84 -7.76
N SER A 37 6.95 -15.15 -6.66
CA SER A 37 5.59 -14.69 -6.36
C SER A 37 5.52 -13.18 -6.36
N LYS A 38 4.46 -12.63 -6.94
CA LYS A 38 4.18 -11.21 -7.00
C LYS A 38 2.72 -10.94 -6.65
N PHE A 39 2.55 -10.02 -5.72
CA PHE A 39 1.26 -9.51 -5.28
C PHE A 39 1.19 -8.02 -5.60
N ASP A 40 0.25 -7.63 -6.45
CA ASP A 40 0.03 -6.22 -6.78
C ASP A 40 -0.88 -5.62 -5.71
N VAL A 41 -0.42 -4.54 -5.10
CA VAL A 41 -1.12 -3.78 -4.05
C VAL A 41 -1.89 -2.65 -4.72
N GLU A 42 -3.20 -2.75 -4.69
CA GLU A 42 -4.14 -1.79 -5.31
C GLU A 42 -4.66 -0.76 -4.29
N ASP A 43 -4.65 -1.11 -3.00
CA ASP A 43 -5.16 -0.29 -1.91
C ASP A 43 -4.48 -0.66 -0.59
N VAL A 44 -4.36 0.31 0.32
CA VAL A 44 -3.76 0.13 1.65
C VAL A 44 -4.65 0.75 2.72
N GLN A 45 -5.11 -0.09 3.65
CA GLN A 45 -6.12 0.29 4.64
C GLN A 45 -5.62 0.09 6.07
N VAL A 46 -6.06 0.95 7.00
CA VAL A 46 -5.89 0.69 8.44
C VAL A 46 -7.08 -0.07 9.00
N TYR A 47 -6.84 -1.21 9.64
CA TYR A 47 -7.88 -1.96 10.36
C TYR A 47 -7.39 -2.36 11.75
N LYS A 48 -8.03 -1.83 12.80
CA LYS A 48 -7.68 -2.09 14.22
C LYS A 48 -6.19 -1.85 14.54
N GLY A 49 -5.58 -0.84 13.92
CA GLY A 49 -4.17 -0.49 14.10
C GLY A 49 -3.18 -1.26 13.21
N TYR A 50 -3.68 -2.15 12.34
CA TYR A 50 -2.86 -2.86 11.35
C TYR A 50 -2.98 -2.24 9.97
N VAL A 51 -1.88 -2.24 9.21
CA VAL A 51 -1.84 -1.82 7.81
C VAL A 51 -2.07 -3.04 6.91
N LEU A 52 -3.18 -3.05 6.19
CA LEU A 52 -3.59 -4.11 5.29
C LEU A 52 -3.28 -3.72 3.84
N HIS A 53 -2.51 -4.56 3.15
CA HIS A 53 -2.26 -4.42 1.71
C HIS A 53 -3.33 -5.22 0.96
N VAL A 54 -4.17 -4.55 0.20
CA VAL A 54 -5.29 -5.13 -0.53
C VAL A 54 -4.94 -5.20 -2.00
N GLY A 55 -5.24 -6.32 -2.64
CA GLY A 55 -4.95 -6.52 -4.06
C GLY A 55 -4.98 -7.97 -4.49
N ALA A 56 -4.23 -8.32 -5.52
CA ALA A 56 -4.29 -9.64 -6.15
C ALA A 56 -2.90 -10.20 -6.47
N PHE A 57 -2.81 -11.54 -6.50
CA PHE A 57 -1.60 -12.21 -7.00
C PHE A 57 -1.58 -12.16 -8.52
N THR A 58 -0.53 -11.59 -9.07
CA THR A 58 -0.21 -11.70 -10.50
C THR A 58 0.59 -12.97 -10.77
N GLU A 59 1.43 -13.37 -9.80
CA GLU A 59 2.24 -14.59 -9.88
C GLU A 59 2.33 -15.28 -8.52
N GLY A 60 2.27 -16.62 -8.54
CA GLY A 60 2.50 -17.44 -7.34
C GLY A 60 1.56 -17.14 -6.18
N ARG A 61 2.05 -17.35 -4.95
CA ARG A 61 1.32 -17.10 -3.71
C ARG A 61 2.30 -16.90 -2.55
N LEU A 62 1.93 -16.08 -1.58
CA LEU A 62 2.66 -15.90 -0.33
C LEU A 62 2.11 -16.80 0.78
N THR A 63 2.99 -17.29 1.65
CA THR A 63 2.66 -18.00 2.89
C THR A 63 3.12 -17.23 4.11
N ILE A 64 2.53 -17.54 5.27
CA ILE A 64 2.93 -16.93 6.55
C ILE A 64 4.40 -17.25 6.81
N GLY A 65 5.18 -16.23 7.16
CA GLY A 65 6.62 -16.34 7.43
C GLY A 65 7.51 -16.06 6.23
N ASP A 66 6.95 -15.83 5.05
CA ASP A 66 7.74 -15.47 3.88
C ASP A 66 8.34 -14.06 4.04
N LEU A 67 9.61 -13.93 3.67
CA LEU A 67 10.23 -12.63 3.47
C LEU A 67 9.78 -12.06 2.13
N VAL A 68 9.41 -10.79 2.12
CA VAL A 68 8.96 -10.09 0.91
C VAL A 68 9.66 -8.76 0.75
N PHE A 69 9.88 -8.38 -0.50
CA PHE A 69 10.28 -7.03 -0.89
C PHE A 69 9.02 -6.20 -1.15
N ALA A 70 8.89 -5.11 -0.40
CA ALA A 70 7.76 -4.19 -0.46
C ALA A 70 8.18 -2.90 -1.20
N ALA A 71 7.59 -2.67 -2.37
CA ALA A 71 7.88 -1.50 -3.21
C ALA A 71 6.58 -0.75 -3.53
N TYR A 72 6.48 0.50 -3.06
CA TYR A 72 5.38 1.40 -3.40
C TYR A 72 5.74 2.23 -4.64
N ASP A 73 4.74 2.72 -5.36
CA ASP A 73 4.94 3.63 -6.49
C ASP A 73 5.28 5.05 -6.00
N GLU A 74 6.55 5.43 -6.14
CA GLU A 74 7.04 6.75 -5.71
C GLU A 74 6.40 7.92 -6.48
N LEU A 75 6.02 7.72 -7.75
CA LEU A 75 5.48 8.78 -8.59
C LEU A 75 4.08 9.21 -8.14
N LEU A 76 3.31 8.28 -7.55
CA LEU A 76 1.99 8.56 -6.97
C LEU A 76 2.10 9.21 -5.59
N ARG A 77 3.14 8.90 -4.81
CA ARG A 77 3.31 9.44 -3.45
C ARG A 77 3.74 10.90 -3.40
N TRP A 78 4.38 11.40 -4.45
CA TRP A 78 4.87 12.79 -4.53
C TRP A 78 3.78 13.88 -4.51
N PRO A 79 2.73 13.84 -5.36
CA PRO A 79 1.67 14.86 -5.35
C PRO A 79 0.88 14.88 -4.04
N ILE A 80 0.77 13.72 -3.39
CA ILE A 80 0.09 13.53 -2.12
C ILE A 80 0.77 14.29 -0.95
N ARG A 81 2.10 14.27 -0.85
CA ARG A 81 2.84 14.97 0.22
C ARG A 81 2.70 16.50 0.14
N ASN A 82 2.50 17.05 -1.06
CA ASN A 82 2.41 18.50 -1.27
C ASN A 82 1.09 19.09 -0.75
N ASN A 83 -0.03 18.37 -0.83
CA ASN A 83 -1.30 18.86 -0.31
C ASN A 83 -1.29 18.99 1.21
N HIS A 84 -0.63 18.10 1.94
CA HIS A 84 -0.55 18.18 3.40
C HIS A 84 0.30 19.38 3.88
N THR A 85 1.33 19.75 3.11
CA THR A 85 2.18 20.92 3.41
C THR A 85 1.45 22.24 3.10
N GLY A 86 0.59 22.25 2.06
CA GLY A 86 -0.24 23.39 1.70
C GLY A 86 -1.35 23.72 2.71
N THR A 87 -2.01 22.70 3.28
CA THR A 87 -3.07 22.92 4.29
C THR A 87 -2.53 23.60 5.56
N HIS A 88 -1.32 23.24 5.99
CA HIS A 88 -0.68 23.90 7.13
C HIS A 88 -0.32 25.36 6.85
N ILE A 89 0.09 25.71 5.63
CA ILE A 89 0.40 27.10 5.27
C ILE A 89 -0.89 27.94 5.19
N LEU A 90 -1.98 27.38 4.63
CA LEU A 90 -3.25 28.11 4.52
C LEU A 90 -3.88 28.41 5.90
N ASN A 91 -3.73 27.49 6.87
CA ASN A 91 -4.28 27.66 8.22
C ASN A 91 -3.43 28.57 9.14
N ILE A 92 -2.24 29.00 8.70
CA ILE A 92 -1.42 30.00 9.40
C ILE A 92 -1.72 31.42 8.87
N ALA A 93 -2.44 31.54 7.76
CA ALA A 93 -2.74 32.81 7.10
C ALA A 93 -4.16 33.33 7.35
N LEU A 94 -4.95 32.71 8.24
CA LEU A 94 -6.34 33.05 8.55
C LEU A 94 -6.55 33.36 10.03
#